data_AF-A0A383F0A5-F1
#
_entry.id   AF-A0A383F0A5-F1
#
_cell.length_a   1.000
_cell.length_b   1.000
_cell.length_c   1.000
_cell.angle_alpha   90.00
_cell.angle_beta   90.00
_cell.angle_gamma   90.00
#
_symmetry.space_group_name_H-M   'P 1'
#
loop_
_entity.id
_entity.type
_entity.pdbx_description
1 polymer ?
#
loop_
_entity_poly.entity_id
_entity_poly.type
_entity_poly.pdbx_seq_one_letter_code
_entity_poly.pdbx_strand_id
1 'polypeptide(L)' 'MLALVTTAQLIGVIAGVLTAHLIWNNPPPCPEEFMKLEKREMVKLCEYKHMPYGRIVWVLKKTQET' A
#
# COMPACT_ATOMS: atom_id res chain seq x y z
N MET A 1 14.46 -35.18 -0.81
CA MET A 1 13.10 -34.65 -1.08
C MET A 1 12.65 -33.62 -0.03
N LEU A 2 12.77 -33.89 1.27
CA LEU A 2 12.34 -32.94 2.32
C LEU A 2 13.01 -31.54 2.28
N ALA A 3 14.32 -31.46 2.02
CA ALA A 3 15.04 -30.18 1.99
C ALA A 3 14.59 -29.23 0.85
N LEU A 4 14.10 -29.78 -0.27
CA LEU A 4 13.66 -28.98 -1.42
C LEU A 4 12.30 -28.31 -1.13
N VAL A 5 11.43 -29.03 -0.42
CA VAL A 5 10.09 -28.56 -0.01
C VAL A 5 10.22 -27.43 1.01
N THR A 6 11.10 -27.59 2.00
CA THR A 6 11.30 -26.56 3.04
C THR A 6 11.93 -25.28 2.47
N THR A 7 12.83 -25.39 1.49
CA THR A 7 13.38 -24.21 0.80
C THR A 7 12.34 -23.49 -0.05
N ALA A 8 11.46 -24.22 -0.75
CA ALA A 8 10.40 -23.59 -1.55
C ALA A 8 9.37 -22.87 -0.68
N GLN A 9 9.02 -23.45 0.47
CA GLN A 9 8.16 -22.81 1.47
C GLN A 9 8.78 -21.54 2.02
N LEU A 10 10.08 -21.57 2.36
CA LEU A 10 10.79 -20.40 2.89
C LEU A 10 10.81 -19.24 1.87
N ILE A 11 11.09 -19.53 0.60
CA ILE A 11 11.09 -18.53 -0.48
C ILE A 11 9.68 -17.94 -0.66
N GLY A 12 8.64 -18.78 -0.64
CA GLY A 12 7.25 -18.33 -0.73
C GLY A 12 6.85 -17.37 0.39
N VAL A 13 7.24 -17.67 1.64
CA VAL A 13 6.98 -16.78 2.78
C VAL A 13 7.72 -15.46 2.63
N ILE A 14 9.01 -15.49 2.28
CA ILE A 14 9.81 -14.25 2.10
C ILE A 14 9.22 -13.38 0.99
N ALA A 15 8.85 -13.97 -0.16
CA ALA A 15 8.24 -13.24 -1.27
C ALA A 15 6.88 -12.64 -0.88
N GLY A 16 6.06 -13.38 -0.13
CA GLY A 16 4.78 -12.90 0.40
C GLY A 16 4.95 -11.70 1.35
N VAL A 17 5.87 -11.80 2.31
CA VAL A 17 6.17 -10.72 3.26
C VAL A 17 6.73 -9.49 2.54
N LEU A 18 7.64 -9.69 1.59
CA LEU A 18 8.22 -8.59 0.82
C LEU A 18 7.17 -7.85 -0.01
N THR A 19 6.26 -8.60 -0.65
CA THR A 19 5.17 -8.02 -1.45
C THR A 19 4.21 -7.22 -0.56
N ALA A 20 3.83 -7.76 0.60
CA ALA A 20 3.00 -7.04 1.57
C ALA A 20 3.68 -5.75 2.07
N HIS A 21 4.99 -5.80 2.34
CA HIS A 21 5.75 -4.61 2.72
C HIS A 21 5.83 -3.56 1.61
N LEU A 22 5.98 -3.95 0.34
CA LEU A 22 5.98 -3.02 -0.78
C LEU A 22 4.63 -2.31 -0.94
N ILE A 23 3.53 -3.04 -0.80
CA ILE A 23 2.16 -2.49 -0.84
C ILE A 23 1.90 -1.56 0.35
N TRP A 24 2.48 -1.88 1.52
CA TRP A 24 2.36 -1.02 2.69
C TRP A 24 3.18 0.27 2.57
N ASN A 25 4.40 0.17 2.04
CA ASN A 25 5.32 1.30 1.90
C ASN A 25 5.03 2.18 0.68
N ASN A 26 4.27 1.69 -0.30
CA ASN A 26 3.90 2.46 -1.49
C ASN A 26 2.38 2.50 -1.67
N PRO A 27 1.65 3.23 -0.80
CA PRO A 27 0.21 3.41 -0.95
C PRO A 27 -0.13 4.03 -2.31
N PRO A 28 -1.25 3.60 -2.94
CA PRO A 28 -1.64 4.12 -4.24
C PRO A 28 -1.93 5.62 -4.18
N PRO A 29 -1.52 6.39 -5.20
CA PRO A 29 -1.82 7.82 -5.26
C PRO A 29 -3.34 8.04 -5.30
N CYS A 30 -3.80 9.16 -4.75
CA CYS A 30 -5.19 9.59 -4.85
C CYS A 30 -5.55 9.88 -6.33
N PRO A 31 -6.54 9.20 -6.92
CA PRO A 31 -7.03 9.48 -8.27
C PRO A 31 -7.40 10.94 -8.47
N GLU A 32 -7.10 11.49 -9.65
CA GLU A 32 -7.43 12.87 -10.00
C GLU A 32 -8.94 13.16 -9.94
N GLU A 33 -9.77 12.16 -10.20
CA GLU A 33 -11.23 12.28 -10.10
C GLU A 33 -11.68 12.67 -8.69
N PHE A 34 -11.03 12.13 -7.66
CA PHE A 34 -11.33 12.48 -6.27
C PHE A 34 -10.72 13.82 -5.85
N MET A 35 -9.60 14.22 -6.48
CA MET A 35 -9.01 15.55 -6.25
C MET A 35 -9.86 16.69 -6.83
N LYS A 36 -10.77 16.40 -7.77
CA LYS A 36 -11.75 17.35 -8.31
C LYS A 36 -12.99 17.51 -7.43
N LEU A 37 -13.18 16.65 -6.42
CA LEU A 37 -14.29 16.77 -5.48
C LEU A 37 -14.10 17.97 -4.54
N GLU A 38 -15.18 18.39 -3.88
CA GLU A 38 -15.06 19.35 -2.79
C GLU A 38 -14.06 18.84 -1.74
N LYS A 39 -13.25 19.76 -1.19
CA LYS A 39 -12.19 19.44 -0.22
C LYS A 39 -12.68 18.54 0.92
N ARG A 40 -13.95 18.68 1.33
CA ARG A 40 -14.60 17.89 2.38
C ARG A 40 -14.83 16.43 2.00
N GLU A 41 -15.10 16.15 0.74
CA GLU A 41 -15.28 14.80 0.19
C GLU A 41 -13.92 14.17 -0.12
N MET A 42 -12.99 14.97 -0.66
CA MET A 42 -11.62 14.53 -0.95
C MET A 42 -10.91 14.00 0.29
N VAL A 43 -11.01 14.65 1.45
CA VAL A 43 -10.38 14.19 2.70
C VAL A 43 -11.05 12.95 3.31
N LYS A 44 -12.26 12.58 2.88
CA LYS A 44 -12.89 11.30 3.28
C LYS A 44 -12.27 10.12 2.53
N LEU A 45 -11.93 10.32 1.26
CA LEU A 45 -11.41 9.28 0.36
C LEU A 45 -9.88 9.23 0.31
N CYS A 46 -9.22 10.37 0.48
CA CYS A 46 -7.78 10.50 0.39
C CYS A 46 -7.18 11.04 1.70
N GLU A 47 -5.97 10.60 2.02
CA GLU A 47 -5.18 11.06 3.16
C GLU A 47 -3.86 11.64 2.69
N TYR A 48 -3.36 12.62 3.43
CA TYR A 48 -1.97 13.04 3.28
C TYR A 48 -1.06 12.04 3.97
N LYS A 49 -0.13 11.45 3.24
CA LYS A 49 0.94 10.64 3.82
C LYS A 49 2.31 11.22 3.54
N HIS A 50 3.14 11.15 4.58
CA HIS A 50 4.58 11.30 4.45
C HIS A 50 5.16 9.99 3.92
N MET A 51 5.62 10.05 2.70
CA MET A 51 6.37 8.99 2.07
C MET A 51 7.84 9.03 2.52
N PRO A 52 8.58 7.91 2.37
CA PRO A 52 10.02 7.91 2.51
C PRO A 52 10.66 9.02 1.66
N TYR A 53 11.81 9.54 2.11
CA TYR A 53 12.55 10.63 1.45
C TYR A 53 11.87 12.00 1.50
N GLY A 54 10.99 12.24 2.47
CA GLY A 54 10.43 13.57 2.74
C GLY A 54 9.37 14.04 1.74
N ARG A 55 8.85 13.14 0.88
CA ARG A 55 7.77 13.47 -0.05
C ARG A 55 6.41 13.44 0.66
N ILE A 56 5.60 14.45 0.42
CA ILE A 56 4.21 14.51 0.89
C ILE A 56 3.31 14.30 -0.32
N VAL A 57 2.45 13.28 -0.26
CA VAL A 57 1.53 12.96 -1.34
C VAL A 57 0.14 12.65 -0.79
N TRP A 58 -0.87 12.97 -1.58
CA TRP A 58 -2.23 12.48 -1.37
C TRP A 58 -2.32 11.05 -1.84
N VAL A 59 -2.72 10.17 -0.94
CA VAL A 59 -2.89 8.75 -1.22
C VAL A 59 -4.32 8.35 -0.94
N LEU A 60 -4.80 7.33 -1.65
CA LEU A 60 -6.12 6.78 -1.34
C LEU A 60 -6.08 6.21 0.08
N LYS A 61 -7.04 6.58 0.93
CA LYS A 61 -7.21 5.89 2.22
C LYS A 61 -7.48 4.43 1.92
N LYS A 62 -6.75 3.54 2.59
CA LYS A 62 -7.10 2.12 2.54
C LYS A 62 -8.50 2.00 3.14
N THR A 63 -9.49 1.64 2.32
CA THR A 63 -10.78 1.18 2.82
C THR A 63 -10.46 -0.01 3.72
N GLN A 64 -10.63 0.15 5.04
CA GLN A 64 -10.71 -1.01 5.91
C GLN A 64 -12.01 -1.71 5.53
N GLU A 65 -11.92 -2.63 4.57
CA GLU A 65 -12.89 -3.72 4.48
C GLU A 65 -12.78 -4.47 5.81
N THR A 66 -13.78 -4.21 6.66
CA THR A 66 -14.00 -4.89 7.94
C THR A 66 -14.71 -6.20 7.65
#